data_AF-A0AAW0AKJ9-F1
#
_entry.id   AF-A0AAW0AKJ9-F1
#
_cell.length_a   1.000
_cell.length_b   1.000
_cell.length_c   1.000
_cell.angle_alpha   90.00
_cell.angle_beta   90.00
_cell.angle_gamma   90.00
#
_symmetry.space_group_name_H-M   'P 1'
#
loop_
_entity.id
_entity.type
_entity.pdbx_description
1 polymer ?
#
loop_
_entity_poly.entity_id
_entity_poly.type
_entity_poly.pdbx_seq_one_letter_code
_entity_poly.pdbx_strand_id
1 'polypeptide(L)'
;MAHAVFKTTELLEQILHQAIAQATLYNFLTKRQHPMDLFPELPSAQSTTPAVPRRRPLAAHSHKFLPRTAGAVYLRVCKLWHDVGLRYLYHTVVLSRGGRVASLVNSLRHYRERNLGSHIRVLVLYNNIKFDKTFEELFDYTKKLHTLSLALNHEDSGCIESLIKILPSIAPCALILRDSPRVDFTMWREGGPRVHCIGLPPPHERRLVERISTCIKNEWKDSLV
;
A
#
# COMPACT_ATOMS: atom_id res chain seq x y z
N MET A 1 6.98 -5.43 40.05
CA MET A 1 6.55 -6.40 39.02
C MET A 1 6.30 -5.76 37.64
N ALA A 2 5.69 -4.57 37.53
CA ALA A 2 5.42 -3.92 36.23
C ALA A 2 6.69 -3.64 35.37
N HIS A 3 7.83 -3.35 35.98
CA HIS A 3 9.08 -3.04 35.26
C HIS A 3 9.71 -4.24 34.53
N ALA A 4 9.42 -5.47 34.97
CA ALA A 4 9.92 -6.70 34.32
C ALA A 4 9.10 -7.07 33.07
N VAL A 5 7.82 -6.69 33.03
CA VAL A 5 6.93 -6.89 31.87
C VAL A 5 7.31 -5.95 30.73
N PHE A 6 7.78 -4.74 31.02
CA PHE A 6 8.17 -3.78 29.99
C PHE A 6 9.46 -4.18 29.25
N LYS A 7 10.45 -4.73 29.97
CA LYS A 7 11.70 -5.23 29.36
C LYS A 7 11.47 -6.46 28.48
N THR A 8 10.48 -7.28 28.78
CA THR A 8 10.19 -8.48 27.98
C THR A 8 9.49 -8.14 26.66
N THR A 9 8.69 -7.08 26.61
CA THR A 9 8.05 -6.62 25.37
C THR A 9 9.05 -5.99 24.39
N GLU A 10 9.98 -5.15 24.85
CA GLU A 10 11.05 -4.61 23.99
C GLU A 10 11.95 -5.72 23.43
N LEU A 11 12.30 -6.69 24.26
CA LEU A 11 13.13 -7.83 23.84
C LEU A 11 12.40 -8.68 22.78
N LEU A 12 11.09 -8.89 22.94
CA LEU A 12 10.25 -9.60 21.96
C LEU A 12 10.14 -8.84 20.64
N GLU A 13 10.01 -7.52 20.67
CA GLU A 13 10.02 -6.71 19.45
C GLU A 13 11.38 -6.77 18.75
N GLN A 14 12.49 -6.71 19.48
CA GLN A 14 13.83 -6.86 18.91
C GLN A 14 14.02 -8.25 18.28
N ILE A 15 13.62 -9.32 18.98
CA ILE A 15 13.69 -10.69 18.47
C ILE A 15 12.80 -10.84 17.22
N LEU A 16 11.63 -10.22 17.20
CA LEU A 16 10.74 -10.23 16.05
C LEU A 16 11.36 -9.50 14.85
N HIS A 17 11.91 -8.31 15.05
CA HIS A 17 12.62 -7.58 14.01
C HIS A 17 13.82 -8.38 13.47
N GLN A 18 14.55 -9.05 14.35
CA GLN A 18 15.68 -9.90 13.99
C GLN A 18 15.25 -11.16 13.23
N ALA A 19 14.16 -11.82 13.66
CA ALA A 19 13.59 -12.97 12.96
C ALA A 19 13.04 -12.59 11.58
N ILE A 20 12.40 -11.43 11.46
CA ILE A 20 11.94 -10.88 10.17
C ILE A 20 13.15 -10.60 9.26
N ALA A 21 14.21 -9.98 9.79
CA ALA A 21 15.43 -9.72 9.04
C ALA A 21 16.08 -11.03 8.55
N GLN A 22 16.18 -12.04 9.40
CA GLN A 22 16.73 -13.35 9.06
C GLN A 22 15.88 -14.11 8.03
N ALA A 23 14.55 -14.13 8.18
CA ALA A 23 13.66 -14.74 7.21
C ALA A 23 13.70 -14.03 5.84
N THR A 24 13.90 -12.71 5.84
CA THR A 24 14.06 -11.91 4.62
C THR A 24 15.40 -12.21 3.94
N LEU A 25 16.47 -12.34 4.72
CA LEU A 25 17.82 -12.70 4.24
C LEU A 25 17.83 -14.12 3.67
N TYR A 26 17.22 -15.09 4.35
CA TYR A 26 17.14 -16.47 3.89
C TYR A 26 16.40 -16.59 2.54
N ASN A 27 15.26 -15.89 2.40
CA ASN A 27 14.53 -15.81 1.13
C ASN A 27 15.32 -15.10 0.02
N PHE A 28 16.22 -14.17 0.38
CA PHE A 28 17.09 -13.50 -0.59
C PHE A 28 18.21 -14.42 -1.09
N LEU A 29 18.80 -15.22 -0.19
CA LEU A 29 19.89 -16.13 -0.52
C LEU A 29 19.40 -17.35 -1.30
N THR A 30 18.25 -17.91 -0.93
CA THR A 30 17.67 -19.08 -1.62
C THR A 30 17.14 -18.75 -3.01
N LYS A 31 16.65 -17.53 -3.26
CA LYS A 31 16.27 -17.07 -4.62
C LYS A 31 17.44 -16.80 -5.56
N ARG A 32 18.69 -16.85 -5.08
CA ARG A 32 19.90 -16.69 -5.91
C ARG A 32 20.54 -18.01 -6.33
N GLN A 33 20.01 -19.17 -5.92
CA GLN A 33 20.65 -20.47 -6.17
C GLN A 33 20.09 -21.29 -7.35
N HIS A 34 19.24 -20.75 -8.23
CA HIS A 34 18.94 -21.41 -9.50
C HIS A 34 18.70 -20.44 -10.67
N PRO A 35 19.63 -20.36 -11.64
CA PRO A 35 19.32 -20.42 -13.05
C PRO A 35 19.57 -21.86 -13.53
N MET A 36 18.53 -22.59 -13.89
CA MET A 36 18.69 -23.76 -14.76
C MET A 36 18.40 -23.29 -16.17
N ASP A 37 19.48 -23.06 -16.90
CA ASP A 37 19.53 -22.88 -18.34
C ASP A 37 18.98 -24.10 -19.05
N LEU A 38 18.10 -23.91 -20.03
CA LEU A 38 17.83 -24.87 -21.11
C LEU A 38 17.22 -24.11 -22.30
N PHE A 39 18.06 -23.54 -23.15
CA PHE A 39 17.76 -23.38 -24.58
C PHE A 39 19.06 -23.52 -25.39
N PRO A 40 19.10 -24.36 -26.43
CA PRO A 40 20.28 -24.55 -27.24
C PRO A 40 20.47 -23.41 -28.24
N GLU A 41 21.74 -23.10 -28.47
CA GLU A 41 22.25 -22.09 -29.40
C GLU A 41 21.94 -22.43 -30.87
N LEU A 42 21.66 -21.40 -31.67
CA LEU A 42 21.76 -21.40 -33.13
C LEU A 42 22.56 -20.14 -33.54
N PRO A 43 23.41 -20.21 -34.58
CA PRO A 43 24.49 -19.24 -34.76
C PRO A 43 24.10 -17.99 -35.58
N SER A 44 24.60 -16.86 -35.07
CA SER A 44 25.36 -15.81 -35.76
C SER A 44 24.79 -15.08 -36.98
N ALA A 45 24.44 -13.80 -36.76
CA ALA A 45 24.70 -12.72 -37.70
C ALA A 45 25.28 -11.52 -36.94
N GLN A 46 26.54 -11.19 -37.22
CA GLN A 46 27.25 -10.06 -36.62
C GLN A 46 26.83 -8.75 -37.31
N SER A 47 26.34 -7.78 -36.53
CA SER A 47 26.21 -6.39 -36.94
C SER A 47 26.85 -5.51 -35.87
N THR A 48 28.00 -4.92 -36.22
CA THR A 48 28.76 -3.99 -35.40
C THR A 48 28.10 -2.62 -35.42
N THR A 49 27.58 -2.17 -34.29
CA THR A 49 27.17 -0.77 -34.05
C THR A 49 27.79 -0.29 -32.73
N PRO A 50 28.40 0.91 -32.68
CA PRO A 50 29.19 1.36 -31.53
C PRO A 50 28.33 1.67 -30.29
N ALA A 51 28.86 1.29 -29.13
CA ALA A 51 28.21 1.31 -27.83
C ALA A 51 28.04 2.73 -27.25
N VAL A 52 26.78 3.09 -26.97
CA VAL A 52 26.42 4.26 -26.16
C VAL A 52 26.55 3.89 -24.67
N PRO A 53 27.27 4.66 -23.84
CA PRO A 53 27.41 4.37 -22.41
C PRO A 53 26.08 4.54 -21.69
N ARG A 54 25.43 3.42 -21.35
CA ARG A 54 24.21 3.35 -20.54
C ARG A 54 24.52 3.79 -19.11
N ARG A 55 23.98 4.94 -18.71
CA ARG A 55 23.93 5.40 -17.32
C ARG A 55 23.20 4.34 -16.46
N ARG A 56 23.86 3.86 -15.40
CA ARG A 56 23.28 2.92 -14.43
C ARG A 56 22.10 3.60 -13.71
N PRO A 57 20.88 3.05 -13.75
CA PRO A 57 19.78 3.59 -12.95
C PRO A 57 20.07 3.38 -11.46
N LEU A 58 19.89 4.44 -10.67
CA LEU A 58 19.96 4.40 -9.21
C LEU A 58 19.00 3.34 -8.68
N ALA A 59 19.48 2.49 -7.77
CA ALA A 59 18.73 1.41 -7.16
C ALA A 59 17.55 1.97 -6.35
N ALA A 60 16.36 1.95 -6.95
CA ALA A 60 15.11 2.15 -6.25
C ALA A 60 15.01 1.11 -5.13
N HIS A 61 14.96 1.57 -3.88
CA HIS A 61 14.78 0.71 -2.72
C HIS A 61 13.34 0.17 -2.73
N SER A 62 13.15 -0.92 -3.48
CA SER A 62 11.92 -1.70 -3.45
C SER A 62 11.82 -2.37 -2.08
N HIS A 63 10.98 -1.81 -1.20
CA HIS A 63 10.56 -2.52 0.00
C HIS A 63 9.84 -3.79 -0.44
N LYS A 64 10.54 -4.92 -0.35
CA LYS A 64 9.99 -6.24 -0.65
C LYS A 64 8.91 -6.54 0.37
N PHE A 65 7.65 -6.38 -0.02
CA PHE A 65 6.53 -6.92 0.73
C PHE A 65 6.79 -8.41 0.98
N LEU A 66 6.72 -8.84 2.23
CA LEU A 66 6.75 -10.27 2.53
C LEU A 66 5.61 -10.94 1.73
N PRO A 67 5.87 -12.04 1.03
CA PRO A 67 4.81 -12.76 0.34
C PRO A 67 3.70 -13.07 1.35
N ARG A 68 2.45 -12.71 1.02
CA ARG A 68 1.27 -12.82 1.91
C ARG A 68 1.14 -14.20 2.57
N THR A 69 1.65 -15.25 1.92
CA THR A 69 1.66 -16.63 2.43
C THR A 69 2.58 -16.83 3.65
N ALA A 70 3.69 -16.12 3.74
CA ALA A 70 4.58 -16.19 4.91
C ALA A 70 3.99 -15.47 6.13
N GLY A 71 3.25 -14.37 5.92
CA GLY A 71 2.63 -13.60 6.99
C GLY A 71 1.49 -14.33 7.73
N ALA A 72 0.82 -15.27 7.07
CA ALA A 72 -0.29 -16.02 7.67
C ALA A 72 0.16 -17.06 8.70
N VAL A 73 1.42 -17.51 8.66
CA VAL A 73 1.96 -18.51 9.59
C VAL A 73 1.96 -17.97 11.02
N TYR A 74 2.25 -16.68 11.20
CA TYR A 74 2.27 -16.02 12.51
C TYR A 74 0.90 -16.01 13.21
N LEU A 75 -0.20 -16.07 12.44
CA LEU A 75 -1.54 -16.08 13.00
C LEU A 75 -1.88 -17.36 13.77
N ARG A 76 -1.12 -18.45 13.54
CA ARG A 76 -1.44 -19.78 14.08
C ARG A 76 -0.56 -20.22 15.25
N VAL A 77 0.45 -19.43 15.64
CA VAL A 77 1.43 -19.84 16.66
C VAL A 77 0.84 -19.75 18.06
N CYS A 78 0.46 -18.54 18.50
CA CYS A 78 -0.25 -18.32 19.76
C CYS A 78 -0.98 -16.97 19.73
N LYS A 79 -1.79 -16.66 20.76
CA LYS A 79 -2.61 -15.43 20.82
C LYS A 79 -1.80 -14.14 20.65
N LEU A 80 -0.62 -14.06 21.28
CA LEU A 80 0.24 -12.88 21.17
C LEU A 80 0.71 -12.64 19.73
N TRP A 81 1.18 -13.70 19.08
CA TRP A 81 1.65 -13.64 17.69
C TRP A 81 0.50 -13.41 16.71
N HIS A 82 -0.68 -13.93 17.02
CA HIS A 82 -1.90 -13.64 16.26
C HIS A 82 -2.22 -12.15 16.27
N ASP A 83 -2.18 -11.50 17.44
CA ASP A 83 -2.50 -10.08 17.56
C ASP A 83 -1.45 -9.19 16.86
N VAL A 84 -0.16 -9.52 16.98
CA VAL A 84 0.92 -8.82 16.26
C VAL A 84 0.81 -9.05 14.74
N GLY A 85 0.56 -10.29 14.33
CA GLY A 85 0.41 -10.67 12.93
C GLY A 85 -0.79 -9.98 12.27
N LEU A 86 -1.91 -9.85 12.98
CA LEU A 86 -3.07 -9.10 12.49
C LEU A 86 -2.74 -7.64 12.20
N ARG A 87 -2.03 -6.96 13.10
CA ARG A 87 -1.61 -5.56 12.90
C ARG A 87 -0.77 -5.41 11.64
N TYR A 88 0.18 -6.32 11.44
CA TYR A 88 1.05 -6.31 10.27
C TYR A 88 0.29 -6.62 8.98
N LEU A 89 -0.58 -7.61 8.99
CA LEU A 89 -1.36 -8.02 7.80
C LEU A 89 -2.36 -6.96 7.35
N TYR A 90 -2.98 -6.25 8.30
CA TYR A 90 -3.92 -5.17 8.00
C TYR A 90 -3.25 -3.82 7.78
N HIS A 91 -1.93 -3.69 7.98
CA HIS A 91 -1.21 -2.44 7.73
C HIS A 91 -1.42 -1.92 6.30
N THR A 92 -1.37 -2.83 5.32
CA THR A 92 -1.56 -2.53 3.91
C THR A 92 -2.68 -3.39 3.33
N VAL A 93 -3.80 -2.73 3.06
CA VAL A 93 -4.98 -3.36 2.47
C VAL A 93 -5.05 -3.01 1.00
N VAL A 94 -5.16 -4.05 0.17
CA VAL A 94 -5.29 -3.93 -1.28
C VAL A 94 -6.61 -4.54 -1.70
N LEU A 95 -7.51 -3.71 -2.23
CA LEU A 95 -8.83 -4.09 -2.72
C LEU A 95 -8.86 -3.93 -4.23
N SER A 96 -8.94 -5.05 -4.94
CA SER A 96 -8.90 -5.07 -6.41
C SER A 96 -10.26 -5.18 -7.09
N ARG A 97 -11.33 -5.37 -6.32
CA ARG A 97 -12.72 -5.50 -6.81
C ARG A 97 -13.66 -4.93 -5.75
N GLY A 98 -14.70 -4.21 -6.18
CA GLY A 98 -15.68 -3.57 -5.29
C GLY A 98 -16.30 -4.52 -4.26
N GLY A 99 -16.63 -5.76 -4.65
CA GLY A 99 -17.22 -6.76 -3.73
C GLY A 99 -16.34 -7.13 -2.52
N ARG A 100 -15.03 -6.85 -2.56
CA ARG A 100 -14.13 -7.12 -1.42
C ARG A 100 -14.24 -6.08 -0.31
N VAL A 101 -14.82 -4.91 -0.60
CA VAL A 101 -14.98 -3.82 0.36
C VAL A 101 -16.01 -4.22 1.41
N ALA A 102 -17.17 -4.72 1.00
CA ALA A 102 -18.19 -5.23 1.91
C ALA A 102 -17.66 -6.37 2.79
N SER A 103 -16.87 -7.29 2.22
CA SER A 103 -16.23 -8.35 2.99
C SER A 103 -15.22 -7.82 4.02
N LEU A 104 -14.46 -6.79 3.66
CA LEU A 104 -13.54 -6.14 4.59
C LEU A 104 -14.31 -5.44 5.71
N VAL A 105 -15.34 -4.66 5.37
CA VAL A 105 -16.19 -3.97 6.35
C VAL A 105 -16.85 -4.96 7.32
N ASN A 106 -17.37 -6.08 6.82
CA ASN A 106 -17.91 -7.15 7.66
C ASN A 106 -16.85 -7.72 8.61
N SER A 107 -15.62 -7.89 8.13
CA SER A 107 -14.50 -8.33 8.97
C SER A 107 -14.16 -7.28 10.04
N LEU A 108 -14.10 -6.00 9.67
CA LEU A 108 -13.83 -4.90 10.60
C LEU A 108 -14.93 -4.76 11.66
N ARG A 109 -16.18 -4.98 11.27
CA ARG A 109 -17.33 -5.01 12.18
C ARG A 109 -17.23 -6.17 13.17
N HIS A 110 -16.85 -7.36 12.70
CA HIS A 110 -16.66 -8.52 13.57
C HIS A 110 -15.51 -8.31 14.57
N TYR A 111 -14.43 -7.64 14.15
CA TYR A 111 -13.27 -7.34 14.99
C TYR A 111 -13.30 -5.94 15.60
N ARG A 112 -14.49 -5.35 15.79
CA ARG A 112 -14.64 -3.96 16.28
C ARG A 112 -14.01 -3.74 17.65
N GLU A 113 -14.16 -4.68 18.58
CA GLU A 113 -13.56 -4.63 19.93
C GLU A 113 -12.02 -4.56 19.89
N ARG A 114 -11.41 -5.11 18.85
CA ARG A 114 -9.94 -5.12 18.66
C ARG A 114 -9.42 -3.92 17.87
N ASN A 115 -10.31 -3.02 17.47
CA ASN A 115 -9.98 -1.80 16.71
C ASN A 115 -9.13 -2.07 15.46
N LEU A 116 -9.41 -3.16 14.75
CA LEU A 116 -8.59 -3.65 13.64
C LEU A 116 -8.42 -2.60 12.53
N GLY A 117 -9.47 -1.82 12.26
CA GLY A 117 -9.45 -0.75 11.24
C GLY A 117 -8.39 0.32 11.52
N SER A 118 -8.07 0.59 12.78
CA SER A 118 -7.05 1.58 13.17
C SER A 118 -5.62 1.19 12.78
N HIS A 119 -5.41 -0.08 12.44
CA HIS A 119 -4.12 -0.57 11.95
C HIS A 119 -3.94 -0.39 10.45
N ILE A 120 -5.02 -0.10 9.70
CA ILE A 120 -4.95 0.14 8.26
C ILE A 120 -4.30 1.51 8.02
N ARG A 121 -3.06 1.50 7.53
CA ARG A 121 -2.30 2.71 7.20
C ARG A 121 -2.24 2.98 5.71
N VAL A 122 -2.23 1.93 4.90
CA VAL A 122 -2.19 2.02 3.44
C VAL A 122 -3.39 1.30 2.88
N LEU A 123 -4.25 2.02 2.18
CA LEU A 123 -5.39 1.47 1.47
C LEU A 123 -5.18 1.70 -0.03
N VAL A 124 -5.18 0.61 -0.79
CA VAL A 124 -5.02 0.63 -2.24
C VAL A 124 -6.27 0.06 -2.89
N LEU A 125 -6.92 0.87 -3.71
CA LEU A 125 -8.19 0.58 -4.37
C LEU A 125 -7.94 0.49 -5.88
N TYR A 126 -8.19 -0.68 -6.48
CA TYR A 126 -8.11 -0.88 -7.93
C TYR A 126 -9.47 -1.18 -8.55
N ASN A 127 -9.57 -0.91 -9.86
CA ASN A 127 -10.67 -1.28 -10.75
C ASN A 127 -12.01 -0.62 -10.41
N ASN A 128 -12.15 0.65 -10.79
CA ASN A 128 -13.42 1.38 -10.94
C ASN A 128 -14.38 1.17 -9.78
N ILE A 129 -13.87 1.48 -8.59
CA ILE A 129 -14.62 1.25 -7.39
C ILE A 129 -15.60 2.41 -7.19
N LYS A 130 -16.88 2.07 -7.11
CA LYS A 130 -17.94 3.01 -6.77
C LYS A 130 -17.88 3.33 -5.28
N PHE A 131 -17.76 4.61 -4.95
CA PHE A 131 -17.86 5.11 -3.59
C PHE A 131 -19.33 5.13 -3.16
N ASP A 132 -19.75 4.07 -2.47
CA ASP A 132 -21.08 3.91 -1.89
C ASP A 132 -21.04 4.02 -0.36
N LYS A 133 -22.18 3.78 0.30
CA LYS A 133 -22.27 3.77 1.78
C LYS A 133 -21.32 2.77 2.44
N THR A 134 -20.97 1.68 1.74
CA THR A 134 -20.00 0.69 2.25
C THR A 134 -18.60 1.30 2.36
N PHE A 135 -18.25 2.20 1.45
CA PHE A 135 -16.99 2.94 1.51
C PHE A 135 -16.96 3.94 2.65
N GLU A 136 -18.04 4.68 2.85
CA GLU A 136 -18.18 5.58 3.99
C GLU A 136 -17.97 4.80 5.30
N GLU A 137 -18.62 3.65 5.44
CA GLU A 137 -18.43 2.77 6.61
C GLU A 137 -16.99 2.25 6.71
N LEU A 138 -16.34 1.89 5.60
CA LEU A 138 -14.92 1.50 5.61
C LEU A 138 -14.04 2.63 6.16
N PHE A 139 -14.28 3.87 5.73
CA PHE A 139 -13.50 5.02 6.17
C PHE A 139 -13.73 5.36 7.63
N ASP A 140 -14.93 5.12 8.17
CA ASP A 140 -15.21 5.23 9.61
C ASP A 140 -14.32 4.31 10.46
N TYR A 141 -13.96 3.13 9.93
CA TYR A 141 -13.02 2.22 10.60
C TYR A 141 -11.56 2.59 10.39
N THR A 142 -11.21 3.30 9.31
CA THR A 142 -9.82 3.61 8.93
C THR A 142 -9.43 5.07 9.19
N LYS A 143 -9.81 5.65 10.33
CA LYS A 143 -9.47 7.05 10.70
C LYS A 143 -7.97 7.36 10.79
N LYS A 144 -7.13 6.32 10.81
CA LYS A 144 -5.67 6.41 10.91
C LYS A 144 -4.97 6.20 9.56
N LEU A 145 -5.72 6.29 8.47
CA LEU A 145 -5.22 6.07 7.12
C LEU A 145 -4.15 7.11 6.77
N HIS A 146 -2.95 6.64 6.46
CA HIS A 146 -1.83 7.50 6.07
C HIS A 146 -1.76 7.65 4.55
N THR A 147 -2.02 6.58 3.81
CA THR A 147 -1.91 6.56 2.35
C THR A 147 -3.14 5.95 1.73
N LEU A 148 -3.80 6.73 0.87
CA LEU A 148 -4.89 6.29 0.01
C LEU A 148 -4.39 6.26 -1.42
N SER A 149 -4.38 5.08 -2.05
CA SER A 149 -4.04 4.92 -3.46
C SER A 149 -5.26 4.45 -4.23
N LEU A 150 -5.62 5.17 -5.28
CA LEU A 150 -6.82 4.97 -6.08
C LEU A 150 -6.41 4.77 -7.53
N ALA A 151 -6.86 3.69 -8.15
CA ALA A 151 -6.90 3.60 -9.61
C ALA A 151 -8.27 4.10 -10.08
N LEU A 152 -8.31 5.29 -10.65
CA LEU A 152 -9.53 5.92 -11.14
C LEU A 152 -9.66 5.63 -12.64
N ASN A 153 -10.89 5.37 -13.09
CA ASN A 153 -11.21 5.46 -14.51
C ASN A 153 -11.83 6.83 -14.78
N HIS A 154 -11.24 7.55 -15.72
CA HIS A 154 -11.58 8.93 -16.04
C HIS A 154 -12.96 9.09 -16.68
N GLU A 155 -13.54 7.99 -17.17
CA GLU A 155 -14.86 8.00 -17.79
C GLU A 155 -16.00 8.10 -16.78
N ASP A 156 -15.76 7.82 -15.49
CA ASP A 156 -16.79 7.85 -14.45
C ASP A 156 -16.68 9.13 -13.59
N SER A 157 -17.31 10.21 -14.08
CA SER A 157 -17.35 11.50 -13.38
C SER A 157 -18.01 11.40 -11.99
N GLY A 158 -18.92 10.44 -11.78
CA GLY A 158 -19.60 10.24 -10.51
C GLY A 158 -18.65 9.76 -9.40
N CYS A 159 -17.68 8.90 -9.74
CA CYS A 159 -16.68 8.43 -8.79
C CYS A 159 -15.80 9.56 -8.24
N ILE A 160 -15.43 10.53 -9.09
CA ILE A 160 -14.58 11.66 -8.70
C ILE A 160 -15.32 12.59 -7.72
N GLU A 161 -16.60 12.86 -7.97
CA GLU A 161 -17.40 13.73 -7.10
C GLU A 161 -17.66 13.11 -5.73
N SER A 162 -17.98 11.82 -5.68
CA SER A 162 -18.10 11.11 -4.41
C SER A 162 -16.78 11.08 -3.66
N LEU A 163 -15.65 10.88 -4.35
CA LEU A 163 -14.33 10.93 -3.72
C LEU A 163 -14.05 12.30 -3.11
N ILE A 164 -14.31 13.38 -3.84
CA ILE A 164 -14.12 14.77 -3.36
C ILE A 164 -14.92 15.01 -2.08
N LYS A 165 -16.14 14.49 -1.99
CA LYS A 165 -16.98 14.64 -0.78
C LYS A 165 -16.43 13.88 0.44
N ILE A 166 -15.80 12.72 0.23
CA ILE A 166 -15.36 11.84 1.32
C ILE A 166 -13.92 12.15 1.77
N LEU A 167 -13.07 12.64 0.86
CA LEU A 167 -11.66 12.97 1.14
C LEU A 167 -11.42 13.85 2.39
N PRO A 168 -12.22 14.90 2.66
CA PRO A 168 -12.11 15.72 3.88
C PRO A 168 -12.25 14.91 5.17
N SER A 169 -13.16 13.95 5.19
CA SER A 169 -13.41 13.12 6.37
C SER A 169 -12.27 12.12 6.64
N ILE A 170 -11.60 11.65 5.59
CA ILE A 170 -10.49 10.70 5.71
C ILE A 170 -9.17 11.41 6.05
N ALA A 171 -8.92 12.57 5.43
CA ALA A 171 -7.69 13.36 5.55
C ALA A 171 -6.38 12.53 5.45
N PRO A 172 -6.18 11.68 4.43
CA PRO A 172 -4.96 10.89 4.32
C PRO A 172 -3.73 11.78 4.12
N CYS A 173 -2.62 11.42 4.78
CA CYS A 173 -1.35 12.12 4.60
C CYS A 173 -0.81 12.05 3.16
N ALA A 174 -1.17 11.01 2.39
CA ALA A 174 -0.79 10.86 1.00
C ALA A 174 -1.97 10.33 0.17
N LEU A 175 -2.27 11.02 -0.93
CA LEU A 175 -3.25 10.59 -1.93
C LEU A 175 -2.53 10.28 -3.24
N ILE A 176 -2.64 9.05 -3.73
CA ILE A 176 -2.02 8.59 -4.97
C ILE A 176 -3.11 8.22 -5.97
N LEU A 177 -3.20 8.96 -7.06
CA LEU A 177 -4.15 8.73 -8.14
C LEU A 177 -3.42 8.07 -9.31
N ARG A 178 -3.97 6.97 -9.82
CA ARG A 178 -3.42 6.17 -10.91
C ARG A 178 -4.45 5.99 -12.01
N ASP A 179 -4.01 6.04 -13.26
CA ASP A 179 -4.84 5.71 -14.43
C ASP A 179 -4.91 4.18 -14.67
N SER A 180 -3.86 3.46 -14.27
CA SER A 180 -3.68 2.05 -14.57
C SER A 180 -3.45 1.22 -13.30
N PRO A 181 -3.91 -0.04 -13.25
CA PRO A 181 -3.64 -0.95 -12.13
C PRO A 181 -2.16 -1.38 -12.00
N ARG A 182 -1.25 -0.84 -12.81
CA ARG A 182 0.19 -1.13 -12.67
C ARG A 182 0.73 -0.51 -11.39
N VAL A 183 1.35 -1.36 -10.58
CA VAL A 183 1.71 -1.05 -9.20
C VAL A 183 3.19 -0.75 -9.09
N ASP A 184 3.57 0.50 -9.31
CA ASP A 184 4.90 0.95 -8.91
C ASP A 184 4.83 1.51 -7.49
N PHE A 185 5.41 0.75 -6.56
CA PHE A 185 5.56 1.15 -5.16
C PHE A 185 6.92 1.82 -4.98
N THR A 186 6.97 3.14 -5.11
CA THR A 186 8.02 3.93 -4.46
C THR A 186 7.50 4.38 -3.11
N MET A 187 8.10 3.89 -2.01
CA MET A 187 7.80 4.38 -0.67
C MET A 187 8.32 5.82 -0.50
N TRP A 188 7.53 6.67 0.15
CA TRP A 188 7.82 8.10 0.32
C TRP A 188 8.20 8.44 1.77
N ARG A 189 9.10 9.42 1.93
CA ARG A 189 9.47 10.03 3.22
C ARG A 189 8.55 11.21 3.56
N GLU A 190 8.41 11.43 4.87
CA GLU A 190 7.57 12.41 5.56
C GLU A 190 7.64 13.84 5.01
N GLY A 191 6.48 14.50 4.90
CA GLY A 191 6.38 15.93 4.60
C GLY A 191 5.06 16.32 3.94
N GLY A 192 4.03 16.57 4.76
CA GLY A 192 2.75 17.19 4.37
C GLY A 192 1.81 16.36 3.48
N PRO A 193 0.54 16.79 3.34
CA PRO A 193 -0.41 16.20 2.40
C PRO A 193 0.09 16.34 0.95
N ARG A 194 0.32 15.22 0.26
CA ARG A 194 0.77 15.22 -1.15
C ARG A 194 -0.21 14.46 -2.04
N VAL A 195 -0.56 15.07 -3.17
CA VAL A 195 -1.32 14.44 -4.25
C VAL A 195 -0.34 14.04 -5.35
N HIS A 196 -0.27 12.76 -5.67
CA HIS A 196 0.54 12.25 -6.76
C HIS A 196 -0.35 11.67 -7.85
N CYS A 197 -0.09 12.06 -9.09
CA CYS A 197 -0.74 11.52 -10.27
C CYS A 197 0.28 10.70 -11.06
N ILE A 198 -0.05 9.44 -11.34
CA ILE A 198 0.85 8.52 -12.04
C ILE A 198 0.12 7.96 -13.25
N GLY A 199 0.63 8.27 -14.44
CA GLY A 199 0.20 7.67 -15.70
C GLY A 199 -1.08 8.26 -16.31
N LEU A 200 -1.50 9.46 -15.89
CA LEU A 200 -2.68 10.16 -16.43
C LEU A 200 -2.34 10.93 -17.73
N PRO A 201 -3.26 11.02 -18.72
CA PRO A 201 -3.04 11.85 -19.89
C PRO A 201 -2.98 13.35 -19.51
N PRO A 202 -2.06 14.15 -20.10
CA PRO A 202 -1.73 15.50 -19.63
C PRO A 202 -2.91 16.49 -19.45
N PRO A 203 -3.92 16.56 -20.33
CA PRO A 203 -5.02 17.50 -20.14
C PRO A 203 -6.02 17.07 -19.06
N HIS A 204 -6.19 15.76 -18.85
CA HIS A 204 -7.10 15.23 -17.82
C HIS A 204 -6.46 15.25 -16.44
N GLU A 205 -5.15 14.99 -16.37
CA GLU A 205 -4.36 15.11 -15.14
C GLU A 205 -4.52 16.51 -14.54
N ARG A 206 -4.35 17.56 -15.34
CA ARG A 206 -4.43 18.95 -14.85
C ARG A 206 -5.77 19.28 -14.22
N ARG A 207 -6.88 18.97 -14.89
CA ARG A 207 -8.23 19.29 -14.36
C ARG A 207 -8.57 18.47 -13.11
N LEU A 208 -8.21 17.18 -13.09
CA LEU A 208 -8.46 16.33 -11.93
C LEU A 208 -7.61 16.78 -10.73
N VAL A 209 -6.32 16.98 -10.95
CA VAL A 209 -5.39 17.50 -9.94
C VAL A 209 -5.85 18.84 -9.43
N GLU A 210 -6.24 19.77 -10.31
CA GLU A 210 -6.76 21.08 -9.91
C GLU A 210 -8.01 20.97 -9.04
N ARG A 211 -9.01 20.15 -9.44
CA ARG A 211 -10.23 19.95 -8.65
C ARG A 211 -9.93 19.37 -7.26
N ILE A 212 -9.13 18.31 -7.21
CA ILE A 212 -8.76 17.64 -5.95
C ILE A 212 -7.89 18.55 -5.10
N SER A 213 -6.92 19.25 -5.70
CA SER A 213 -6.06 20.20 -4.99
C SER A 213 -6.84 21.40 -4.46
N THR A 214 -7.85 21.87 -5.19
CA THR A 214 -8.72 22.97 -4.74
C THR A 214 -9.56 22.54 -3.55
N CYS A 215 -10.16 21.34 -3.60
CA CYS A 215 -10.86 20.75 -2.45
C CYS A 215 -9.92 20.61 -1.24
N ILE A 216 -8.73 20.03 -1.42
CA ILE A 216 -7.75 19.88 -0.34
C ILE A 216 -7.34 21.24 0.23
N LYS A 217 -7.06 22.24 -0.61
CA LYS A 217 -6.65 23.58 -0.15
C LYS A 217 -7.73 24.31 0.64
N ASN A 218 -9.00 24.09 0.29
CA ASN A 218 -10.13 24.77 0.91
C ASN A 218 -10.59 24.06 2.20
N GLU A 219 -10.53 22.73 2.25
CA GLU A 219 -11.16 21.96 3.34
C GLU A 219 -10.17 21.31 4.31
N TRP A 220 -8.92 21.00 3.90
CA TRP A 220 -7.94 20.38 4.82
C TRP A 220 -7.17 21.36 5.69
N LYS A 221 -7.18 22.65 5.37
CA LYS A 221 -6.50 23.66 6.20
C LYS A 221 -7.11 23.77 7.59
N ASP A 222 -8.41 23.49 7.71
CA ASP A 222 -9.15 23.64 8.95
C ASP A 222 -9.08 22.38 9.84
N SER A 223 -8.61 21.25 9.31
CA SER A 223 -8.58 19.95 10.00
C SER A 223 -7.20 19.57 10.57
N LEU A 224 -6.17 20.38 10.34
CA LEU A 224 -4.79 20.17 10.79
C LEU A 224 -4.39 21.07 11.99
N VAL A 225 -5.35 21.80 12.58
CA VAL A 225 -5.20 22.57 13.82
C VAL A 225 -5.69 21.74 15.00
#